data_AF-X1UDU7-F1
#
_entry.id   AF-X1UDU7-F1
#
_cell.length_a   1.000
_cell.length_b   1.000
_cell.length_c   1.000
_cell.angle_alpha   90.00
_cell.angle_beta   90.00
_cell.angle_gamma   90.00
#
_symmetry.space_group_name_H-M   'P 1'
#
loop_
_entity.id
_entity.type
_entity.pdbx_description
1 polymer ?
#
loop_
_entity_poly.entity_id
_entity_poly.type
_entity_poly.pdbx_seq_one_letter_code
_entity_poly.pdbx_strand_id
1 'polypeptide(L)'
;INIAEQSYMLRQITSTHLPSDVLEEEIIVNNDFSDNCRVVYVLFDDLVDTDEDHQKAFFRAGRAGWQAGGKIVLLDENEQPYSVVVNRLSRIVTLQEGDVELLMPRRQDEVPF
;
A
#
# COMPACT_ATOMS: atom_id res chain seq x y z
N ILE A 1 5.72 3.77 -0.74
CA ILE A 1 5.83 3.26 -2.13
C ILE A 1 5.75 4.47 -3.03
N ASN A 2 6.75 4.69 -3.87
CA ASN A 2 6.72 5.70 -4.91
C ASN A 2 6.42 5.01 -6.24
N ILE A 3 5.24 5.28 -6.79
CA ILE A 3 4.73 4.62 -7.99
C ILE A 3 5.45 5.17 -9.23
N ALA A 4 5.77 6.46 -9.28
CA ALA A 4 6.46 7.02 -10.44
C ALA A 4 7.95 6.69 -10.48
N GLU A 5 8.61 6.72 -9.33
CA GLU A 5 10.03 6.34 -9.23
C GLU A 5 10.22 4.81 -9.21
N GLN A 6 9.14 4.04 -9.11
CA GLN A 6 9.20 2.58 -8.95
C GLN A 6 10.16 2.19 -7.82
N SER A 7 9.91 2.75 -6.62
CA SER A 7 10.71 2.48 -5.44
C SER A 7 9.87 2.29 -4.18
N TYR A 8 10.47 1.68 -3.15
CA TYR A 8 9.84 1.52 -1.84
C TYR A 8 10.82 1.76 -0.70
N MET A 9 10.24 2.21 0.41
CA MET A 9 10.95 2.46 1.65
C MET A 9 10.20 1.78 2.79
N LEU A 10 10.94 1.01 3.57
CA LEU A 10 10.52 0.48 4.85
C LEU A 10 11.26 1.23 5.95
N ARG A 11 10.52 1.82 6.88
CA ARG A 11 11.08 2.51 8.05
C ARG A 11 10.34 2.16 9.32
N GLN A 12 11.05 2.23 10.44
CA GLN A 12 10.48 2.14 11.78
C GLN A 12 10.44 3.54 12.40
N ILE A 13 9.24 4.11 12.47
CA ILE A 13 9.02 5.43 13.07
C ILE A 13 9.16 5.29 14.59
N THR A 14 10.18 5.93 15.16
CA THR A 14 10.48 5.89 16.61
C THR A 14 10.11 7.18 17.31
N SER A 15 9.93 8.27 16.56
CA SER A 15 9.65 9.60 17.09
C SER A 15 8.16 9.97 17.01
N THR A 16 7.73 10.90 17.87
CA THR A 16 6.40 11.55 17.80
C THR A 16 6.34 12.66 16.75
N HIS A 17 7.33 12.77 15.86
CA HIS A 17 7.39 13.85 14.87
C HIS A 17 6.35 13.64 13.77
N LEU A 18 6.10 14.70 12.99
CA LEU A 18 5.19 14.65 11.85
C LEU A 18 5.68 13.56 10.88
N PRO A 19 4.79 12.70 10.36
CA PRO A 19 5.17 11.62 9.45
C PRO A 19 5.89 12.07 8.17
N SER A 20 5.87 13.36 7.85
CA SER A 20 6.49 13.96 6.67
C SER A 20 8.02 13.97 6.72
N ASP A 21 8.61 14.00 7.92
CA ASP A 21 10.05 14.02 8.07
C ASP A 21 10.58 12.58 8.07
N VAL A 22 11.40 12.26 7.06
CA VAL A 22 12.07 10.96 6.95
C VAL A 22 13.45 11.11 7.58
N LEU A 23 13.65 10.46 8.72
CA LEU A 23 14.94 10.38 9.39
C LEU A 23 15.73 9.19 8.85
N GLU A 24 17.00 9.40 8.47
CA GLU A 24 17.84 8.34 7.90
C GLU A 24 17.98 7.15 8.85
N GLU A 25 18.08 7.41 10.15
CA GLU A 25 18.17 6.39 11.20
C GLU A 25 16.89 5.54 11.35
N GLU A 26 15.75 6.01 10.84
CA GLU A 26 14.51 5.24 10.85
C GLU A 26 14.39 4.29 9.64
N ILE A 27 15.19 4.50 8.59
CA ILE A 27 15.12 3.71 7.36
C ILE A 27 15.77 2.34 7.58
N ILE A 28 14.96 1.29 7.43
CA ILE A 28 15.43 -0.10 7.47
C ILE A 28 15.85 -0.55 6.07
N VAL A 29 15.03 -0.21 5.07
CA VAL A 29 15.28 -0.52 3.66
C VAL A 29 14.79 0.64 2.80
N ASN A 30 15.57 1.00 1.80
CA ASN A 30 15.17 1.84 0.69
C ASN A 30 15.70 1.19 -0.58
N ASN A 31 14.83 0.83 -1.51
CA ASN A 31 15.22 0.10 -2.71
C ASN A 31 14.25 0.34 -3.86
N ASP A 32 14.72 0.06 -5.07
CA ASP A 32 13.93 0.14 -6.29
C ASP A 32 13.24 -1.20 -6.56
N PHE A 33 12.11 -1.13 -7.24
CA PHE A 33 11.53 -2.31 -7.86
C PHE A 33 12.34 -2.69 -9.10
N SER A 34 12.59 -3.98 -9.30
CA SER A 34 13.34 -4.49 -10.46
C SER A 34 12.45 -4.59 -11.70
N ASP A 35 13.06 -4.79 -12.87
CA ASP A 35 12.36 -5.07 -14.13
C ASP A 35 11.36 -6.24 -14.03
N ASN A 36 11.63 -7.21 -13.14
CA ASN A 36 10.78 -8.38 -12.92
C ASN A 36 9.52 -8.10 -12.09
N CYS A 37 9.33 -6.88 -11.59
CA CYS A 37 8.22 -6.52 -10.72
C CYS A 37 7.93 -5.02 -10.83
N ARG A 38 6.93 -4.61 -11.60
CA ARG A 38 6.54 -3.20 -11.76
C ARG A 38 5.26 -2.89 -11.01
N VAL A 39 5.25 -1.86 -10.17
CA VAL A 39 4.02 -1.36 -9.55
C VAL A 39 3.18 -0.64 -10.58
N VAL A 40 1.92 -1.02 -10.71
CA VAL A 40 0.95 -0.36 -11.60
C VAL A 40 0.17 0.69 -10.84
N TYR A 41 -0.47 0.29 -9.74
CA TYR A 41 -1.28 1.17 -8.92
C TYR A 41 -1.43 0.63 -7.49
N VAL A 42 -1.88 1.50 -6.60
CA VAL A 42 -2.29 1.15 -5.24
C VAL A 42 -3.73 1.58 -5.06
N LEU A 43 -4.55 0.72 -4.46
CA LEU A 43 -5.94 1.02 -4.12
C LEU A 43 -6.16 0.75 -2.63
N PHE A 44 -6.60 1.75 -1.89
CA PHE A 44 -6.93 1.59 -0.47
C PHE A 44 -8.38 1.12 -0.28
N ASP A 45 -8.62 0.43 0.85
CA ASP A 45 -9.93 -0.10 1.23
C ASP A 45 -10.86 0.94 1.87
N ASP A 46 -10.41 2.18 2.01
CA ASP A 46 -11.15 3.28 2.64
C ASP A 46 -11.58 4.36 1.64
N LEU A 47 -11.33 4.14 0.34
CA LEU A 47 -11.60 5.10 -0.75
C LEU A 47 -10.84 6.43 -0.59
N VAL A 48 -9.88 6.51 0.33
CA VAL A 48 -9.02 7.68 0.46
C VAL A 48 -7.93 7.56 -0.59
N ASP A 49 -7.82 8.59 -1.43
CA ASP A 49 -6.82 8.64 -2.47
C ASP A 49 -5.40 8.62 -1.87
N THR A 50 -4.45 8.20 -2.71
CA THR A 50 -3.01 8.41 -2.53
C THR A 50 -2.69 9.91 -2.31
N ASP A 51 -1.42 10.30 -2.12
CA ASP A 51 -1.08 11.73 -1.89
C ASP A 51 -1.67 12.69 -2.95
N GLU A 52 -1.53 14.01 -2.77
CA GLU A 52 -2.17 15.02 -3.66
C GLU A 52 -1.86 14.83 -5.15
N ASP A 53 -0.75 14.16 -5.49
CA ASP A 53 -0.33 13.86 -6.86
C ASP A 53 -0.60 12.40 -7.28
N HIS A 54 -1.18 11.59 -6.39
CA HIS A 54 -1.43 10.15 -6.50
C HIS A 54 -0.18 9.30 -6.78
N GLN A 55 1.00 9.79 -6.39
CA GLN A 55 2.28 9.19 -6.78
C GLN A 55 2.90 8.39 -5.65
N LYS A 56 2.50 8.68 -4.40
CA LYS A 56 3.00 7.98 -3.22
C LYS A 56 1.86 7.35 -2.44
N ALA A 57 2.10 6.10 -2.05
CA ALA A 57 1.23 5.33 -1.18
C ALA A 57 1.98 4.91 0.09
N PHE A 58 1.31 5.03 1.22
CA PHE A 58 1.86 4.71 2.54
C PHE A 58 0.96 3.70 3.26
N PHE A 59 1.54 2.56 3.63
CA PHE A 59 0.91 1.61 4.54
C PHE A 59 1.60 1.71 5.89
N ARG A 60 0.84 2.03 6.94
CA ARG A 60 1.37 2.15 8.31
C ARG A 60 0.81 1.06 9.19
N ALA A 61 1.71 0.26 9.78
CA ALA A 61 1.37 -0.72 10.81
C ALA A 61 1.72 -0.16 12.20
N GLY A 62 0.84 -0.40 13.16
CA GLY A 62 1.07 -0.13 14.58
C GLY A 62 0.62 -1.29 15.45
N ARG A 63 0.65 -1.09 16.78
CA ARG A 63 0.24 -2.14 17.74
C ARG A 63 -1.18 -2.67 17.51
N ALA A 64 -2.08 -1.82 17.00
CA ALA A 64 -3.48 -2.16 16.72
C ALA A 64 -3.69 -2.85 15.35
N GLY A 65 -2.70 -2.87 14.47
CA GLY A 65 -2.81 -3.39 13.10
C GLY A 65 -2.44 -2.34 12.06
N TRP A 66 -2.89 -2.53 10.82
CA TRP A 66 -2.72 -1.57 9.74
C TRP A 66 -3.70 -0.40 9.87
N GLN A 67 -3.24 0.82 9.62
CA GLN A 67 -4.09 2.02 9.63
C GLN A 67 -5.03 2.07 8.42
N ALA A 68 -4.57 1.55 7.28
CA ALA A 68 -5.34 1.41 6.05
C ALA A 68 -5.15 -0.02 5.50
N GLY A 69 -6.21 -0.57 4.92
CA GLY A 69 -6.13 -1.77 4.11
C GLY A 69 -6.04 -1.38 2.64
N GLY A 70 -5.79 -2.35 1.76
CA GLY A 70 -5.73 -2.08 0.33
C GLY A 70 -5.06 -3.19 -0.46
N LYS A 71 -4.80 -2.90 -1.73
CA LYS A 71 -4.02 -3.75 -2.62
C LYS A 71 -2.98 -2.92 -3.35
N ILE A 72 -1.83 -3.54 -3.58
CA ILE A 72 -0.77 -3.03 -4.44
C ILE A 72 -0.74 -3.97 -5.64
N VAL A 73 -1.00 -3.45 -6.83
CA VAL A 73 -1.00 -4.25 -8.05
C VAL A 73 0.35 -4.12 -8.74
N LEU A 74 0.92 -5.27 -9.06
CA LEU A 74 2.23 -5.47 -9.65
C LEU A 74 2.08 -6.21 -10.98
N LEU A 75 2.98 -5.97 -11.93
CA LEU A 75 3.19 -6.85 -13.09
C LEU A 75 4.56 -7.49 -12.99
N ASP A 76 4.65 -8.76 -13.38
CA ASP A 76 5.95 -9.41 -13.59
C ASP A 76 6.55 -9.11 -14.98
N GLU A 77 7.68 -9.75 -15.28
CA GLU A 77 8.39 -9.67 -16.57
C GLU A 77 7.55 -10.14 -17.79
N ASN A 78 6.50 -10.92 -17.57
CA ASN A 78 5.59 -11.42 -18.61
C ASN A 78 4.29 -10.61 -18.68
N GLU A 79 4.24 -9.45 -18.02
CA GLU A 79 3.04 -8.63 -17.85
C GLU A 79 1.91 -9.34 -17.09
N GLN A 80 2.24 -10.40 -16.32
CA GLN A 80 1.24 -11.11 -15.53
C GLN A 80 0.95 -10.31 -14.24
N PRO A 81 -0.33 -10.01 -13.96
CA PRO A 81 -0.69 -9.25 -12.77
C PRO A 81 -0.63 -10.08 -11.49
N TYR A 82 -0.18 -9.44 -10.42
CA TYR A 82 -0.23 -9.92 -9.04
C TYR A 82 -0.72 -8.82 -8.12
N SER A 83 -1.36 -9.20 -7.02
CA SER A 83 -1.86 -8.29 -6.00
C SER A 83 -1.27 -8.61 -4.63
N VAL A 84 -0.60 -7.65 -4.02
CA VAL A 84 -0.27 -7.69 -2.59
C VAL A 84 -1.42 -7.06 -1.83
N VAL A 85 -2.20 -7.89 -1.13
CA VAL A 85 -3.38 -7.47 -0.36
C VAL A 85 -2.98 -7.24 1.09
N VAL A 86 -3.23 -6.03 1.58
CA VAL A 86 -3.05 -5.62 2.97
C VAL A 86 -4.40 -5.61 3.67
N ASN A 87 -4.62 -6.55 4.59
CA ASN A 87 -5.88 -6.64 5.31
C ASN A 87 -5.79 -5.93 6.68
N ARG A 88 -6.50 -4.81 6.82
CA ARG A 88 -6.53 -4.04 8.08
C ARG A 88 -7.19 -4.77 9.25
N LEU A 89 -8.14 -5.66 8.99
CA LEU A 89 -8.89 -6.40 10.03
C LEU A 89 -8.10 -7.59 10.58
N SER A 90 -7.38 -8.31 9.72
CA SER A 90 -6.66 -9.53 10.12
C SER A 90 -5.15 -9.34 10.33
N ARG A 91 -4.60 -8.17 9.98
CA ARG A 91 -3.15 -7.85 9.96
C ARG A 91 -2.33 -8.65 8.94
N ILE A 92 -2.96 -9.56 8.20
CA ILE A 92 -2.30 -10.43 7.24
C ILE A 92 -2.02 -9.64 5.96
N VAL A 93 -0.83 -9.87 5.39
CA VAL A 93 -0.47 -9.45 4.03
C VAL A 93 -0.34 -10.70 3.17
N THR A 94 -1.02 -10.74 2.03
CA THR A 94 -1.00 -11.89 1.11
C THR A 94 -0.64 -11.46 -0.30
N LEU A 95 0.16 -12.26 -0.98
CA LEU A 95 0.34 -12.17 -2.43
C LEU A 95 -0.69 -13.08 -3.12
N GLN A 96 -1.38 -12.56 -4.13
CA GLN A 96 -2.37 -13.30 -4.91
C GLN A 96 -2.11 -13.07 -6.40
N GLU A 97 -2.37 -14.09 -7.22
CA GLU A 97 -2.33 -13.96 -8.68
C GLU A 97 -3.52 -13.13 -9.17
N GLY A 98 -3.28 -12.30 -10.17
CA GLY A 98 -4.30 -11.43 -10.76
C GLY A 98 -4.44 -10.07 -10.09
N ASP A 99 -5.26 -9.24 -10.72
CA ASP A 99 -5.80 -8.02 -10.13
C ASP A 99 -7.04 -8.37 -9.30
N VAL A 100 -6.84 -8.66 -8.01
CA VAL A 100 -7.92 -9.18 -7.15
C VAL A 100 -8.86 -8.06 -6.70
N GLU A 101 -10.15 -8.35 -6.66
CA GLU A 101 -11.13 -7.38 -6.16
C GLU A 101 -10.99 -7.21 -4.64
N LEU A 102 -11.01 -5.94 -4.20
CA LEU A 102 -11.14 -5.61 -2.79
C LEU A 102 -12.62 -5.49 -2.42
N LEU A 103 -12.99 -6.01 -1.26
CA LEU A 103 -14.27 -5.71 -0.65
C LEU A 103 -14.24 -4.26 -0.18
N MET A 104 -14.82 -3.37 -0.99
CA MET A 104 -14.92 -1.96 -0.67
C MET A 104 -16.03 -1.73 0.37
N PRO A 105 -15.91 -0.70 1.23
CA PRO A 105 -17.00 -0.27 2.09
C PRO A 105 -18.19 0.07 1.21
N ARG A 106 -19.35 -0.53 1.52
CA ARG A 106 -20.60 -0.15 0.86
C ARG A 106 -20.89 1.31 1.16
N ARG A 107 -21.32 2.05 0.14
CA ARG A 107 -21.80 3.42 0.35
C ARG A 107 -23.04 3.38 1.25
N GLN A 108 -23.27 4.44 2.02
CA GLN A 108 -24.41 4.51 2.95
C GLN A 108 -25.75 4.26 2.23
N ASP A 109 -25.82 4.55 0.94
CA ASP A 109 -26.98 4.39 0.07
C ASP A 109 -27.25 2.92 -0.35
N GLU A 110 -26.31 2.00 -0.10
CA GLU A 110 -26.37 0.58 -0.47
C GLU A 110 -26.73 -0.34 0.70
N VAL A 111 -26.97 0.22 1.88
CA VAL A 111 -27.37 -0.53 3.08
C VAL A 111 -28.83 -0.20 3.40
N PRO A 112 -29.79 -1.13 3.18
CA PRO A 112 -31.13 -0.97 3.69
C PRO A 112 -31.06 -1.01 5.22
N PHE A 113 -31.72 -0.04 5.86
CA PHE A 113 -31.86 0.14 7.30
C PHE A 113 -32.28 -1.12 8.06
#